data_AF-A0A5J4XJ91-F1
#
_entry.id   AF-A0A5J4XJ91-F1
#
_cell.length_a   1.000
_cell.length_b   1.000
_cell.length_c   1.000
_cell.angle_alpha   90.00
_cell.angle_beta   90.00
_cell.angle_gamma   90.00
#
_symmetry.space_group_name_H-M   'P 1'
#
loop_
_entity.id
_entity.type
_entity.pdbx_description
1 polymer ?
#
loop_
_entity_poly.entity_id
_entity_poly.type
_entity_poly.pdbx_seq_one_letter_code
_entity_poly.pdbx_strand_id
1 'polypeptide(L)'
;MDAAREPQSICLCSSEATTCCILALSCQSSGQVGMVHVDQPGKEPEKCLAPLMHGMLEPEMYIVGGFTETTECGHRTAETLLSSLEDADLPIHVRLACTGQLNTTLTGAPKCCSLALRRTTLGMSAGPVGDGIDKGPQAVQRLARLWTRPVPDCQNIYDTTRQTLSVPNLSMHLSRQQAQTFRALLELPDDQFLSFVSTSPKHEADAFVQETRAVFEWLLERCEEMGAGQRAANMGYTCTEYKWSGRWELLES
;
A
#
# COMPACT_ATOMS: atom_id res chain seq x y z
N MET A 1 -37.95 18.83 -0.94
CA MET A 1 -37.42 17.99 0.14
C MET A 1 -36.22 17.29 -0.44
N ASP A 2 -35.05 17.92 -0.32
CA ASP A 2 -33.80 17.28 -0.72
C ASP A 2 -33.56 16.11 0.23
N ALA A 3 -33.50 14.89 -0.32
CA ALA A 3 -32.97 13.76 0.41
C ALA A 3 -31.55 14.16 0.81
N ALA A 4 -31.34 14.36 2.11
CA ALA A 4 -30.01 14.58 2.66
C ALA A 4 -29.14 13.42 2.15
N ARG A 5 -28.24 13.72 1.22
CA ARG A 5 -27.20 12.77 0.80
C ARG A 5 -26.56 12.29 2.09
N GLU A 6 -26.66 10.99 2.37
CA GLU A 6 -25.87 10.41 3.45
C GLU A 6 -24.43 10.88 3.25
N PRO A 7 -23.78 11.40 4.31
CA PRO A 7 -22.39 11.82 4.20
C PRO A 7 -21.61 10.64 3.62
N GLN A 8 -20.88 10.88 2.53
CA GLN A 8 -20.07 9.84 1.88
C GLN A 8 -19.25 9.14 2.96
N SER A 9 -19.56 7.86 3.22
CA SER A 9 -18.85 7.11 4.24
C SER A 9 -17.43 6.88 3.74
N ILE A 10 -16.46 7.61 4.30
CA ILE A 10 -15.04 7.41 3.99
C ILE A 10 -14.66 5.99 4.44
N CYS A 11 -14.09 5.23 3.50
CA CYS A 11 -13.57 3.90 3.74
C CYS A 11 -12.12 3.88 3.28
N LEU A 12 -11.19 3.62 4.20
CA LEU A 12 -9.81 3.30 3.84
C LEU A 12 -9.72 1.78 3.66
N CYS A 13 -9.03 1.33 2.62
CA CYS A 13 -8.88 -0.10 2.39
C CYS A 13 -7.51 -0.43 1.81
N SER A 14 -7.00 -1.60 2.19
CA SER A 14 -5.85 -2.23 1.57
C SER A 14 -6.00 -3.75 1.62
N SER A 15 -5.42 -4.44 0.65
CA SER A 15 -5.54 -5.88 0.44
C SER A 15 -4.21 -6.48 0.04
N GLU A 16 -4.19 -7.81 -0.18
CA GLU A 16 -3.00 -8.56 -0.63
C GLU A 16 -1.85 -8.55 0.39
N ALA A 17 -2.21 -8.42 1.67
CA ALA A 17 -1.28 -8.43 2.80
C ALA A 17 -0.85 -9.86 3.18
N THR A 18 0.03 -10.47 2.40
CA THR A 18 0.61 -11.78 2.70
C THR A 18 1.68 -11.65 3.79
N THR A 19 2.96 -11.48 3.41
CA THR A 19 4.06 -11.20 4.34
C THR A 19 4.11 -9.72 4.73
N CYS A 20 3.46 -8.86 3.97
CA CYS A 20 3.30 -7.45 4.28
C CYS A 20 2.23 -7.22 5.37
N CYS A 21 2.28 -6.07 6.04
CA CYS A 21 1.34 -5.70 7.10
C CYS A 21 0.56 -4.44 6.71
N ILE A 22 -0.75 -4.46 6.97
CA ILE A 22 -1.62 -3.27 6.90
C ILE A 22 -1.85 -2.79 8.32
N LEU A 23 -1.42 -1.57 8.60
CA LEU A 23 -1.63 -0.88 9.87
C LEU A 23 -2.57 0.30 9.63
N ALA A 24 -3.59 0.44 10.47
CA ALA A 24 -4.46 1.60 10.48
C ALA A 24 -4.59 2.16 11.90
N LEU A 25 -4.63 3.48 11.99
CA LEU A 25 -4.86 4.23 13.22
C LEU A 25 -6.12 5.08 13.07
N SER A 26 -6.93 5.14 14.12
CA SER A 26 -8.06 6.05 14.21
C SER A 26 -8.10 6.74 15.56
N CYS A 27 -8.23 8.06 15.54
CA CYS A 27 -8.33 8.87 16.75
C CYS A 27 -9.72 9.50 16.82
N GLN A 28 -10.54 9.08 17.78
CA GLN A 28 -11.91 9.57 17.90
C GLN A 28 -11.96 11.06 18.26
N SER A 29 -11.08 11.49 19.16
CA SER A 29 -11.05 12.88 19.66
C SER A 29 -10.66 13.90 18.58
N SER A 30 -9.69 13.57 17.73
CA SER A 30 -9.30 14.42 16.59
C SER A 30 -10.08 14.14 15.31
N GLY A 31 -10.80 13.01 15.25
CA GLY A 31 -11.49 12.54 14.06
C GLY A 31 -10.57 11.98 12.97
N GLN A 32 -9.27 11.96 13.19
CA GLN A 32 -8.28 11.49 12.22
C GLN A 32 -8.37 9.97 12.01
N VAL A 33 -8.11 9.55 10.78
CA VAL A 33 -7.94 8.15 10.40
C VAL A 33 -6.86 8.07 9.33
N GLY A 34 -6.00 7.07 9.42
CA GLY A 34 -5.01 6.80 8.39
C GLY A 34 -4.68 5.33 8.31
N MET A 35 -4.09 4.93 7.19
CA MET A 35 -3.72 3.55 6.90
C MET A 35 -2.40 3.53 6.13
N VAL A 36 -1.56 2.57 6.46
CA VAL A 36 -0.30 2.28 5.78
C VAL A 36 -0.20 0.78 5.50
N HIS A 37 0.35 0.43 4.34
CA HIS A 37 0.66 -0.94 3.95
C HIS A 37 2.18 -1.03 3.79
N VAL A 38 2.82 -1.85 4.62
CA VAL A 38 4.28 -1.98 4.71
C VAL A 38 4.69 -3.38 4.27
N ASP A 39 5.60 -3.47 3.30
CA ASP A 39 5.97 -4.72 2.63
C ASP A 39 7.25 -5.37 3.14
N GLN A 40 8.16 -4.57 3.68
CA GLN A 40 9.41 -5.01 4.27
C GLN A 40 9.68 -4.21 5.54
N PRO A 41 10.47 -4.76 6.50
CA PRO A 41 11.07 -3.93 7.53
C PRO A 41 11.96 -2.90 6.84
N GLY A 42 11.44 -1.69 6.68
CA GLY A 42 12.23 -0.55 6.25
C GLY A 42 13.34 -0.31 7.26
N LYS A 43 14.40 0.39 6.84
CA LYS A 43 15.44 0.82 7.79
C LYS A 43 14.91 1.83 8.81
N GLU A 44 13.79 2.49 8.52
CA GLU A 44 13.26 3.65 9.24
C GLU A 44 11.70 3.64 9.24
N PRO A 45 11.04 2.66 9.90
CA PRO A 45 9.58 2.60 10.04
C PRO A 45 8.95 3.89 10.59
N GLU A 46 9.67 4.63 11.41
CA GLU A 46 9.26 5.91 12.00
C GLU A 46 8.94 6.96 10.94
N LYS A 47 9.60 6.94 9.77
CA LYS A 47 9.28 7.87 8.67
C LYS A 47 7.89 7.63 8.09
N CYS A 48 7.42 6.39 8.15
CA CYS A 48 6.08 6.00 7.72
C CYS A 48 5.05 6.29 8.82
N LEU A 49 5.41 6.02 10.08
CA LEU A 49 4.49 6.06 11.22
C LEU A 49 4.31 7.47 11.82
N ALA A 50 5.36 8.29 11.87
CA ALA A 50 5.27 9.62 12.48
C ALA A 50 4.23 10.53 11.79
N PRO A 51 4.15 10.60 10.44
CA PRO A 51 3.08 11.35 9.77
C PRO A 51 1.68 10.78 10.05
N LEU A 52 1.58 9.45 10.22
CA LEU A 52 0.32 8.77 10.49
C LEU A 52 -0.23 9.09 11.89
N MET A 53 0.65 9.21 12.88
CA MET A 53 0.30 9.49 14.29
C MET A 53 0.16 10.98 14.59
N HIS A 54 0.60 11.87 13.70
CA HIS A 54 0.68 13.30 13.96
C HIS A 54 -0.69 13.91 14.37
N GLY A 55 -0.75 14.46 15.57
CA GLY A 55 -1.96 15.08 16.14
C GLY A 55 -2.95 14.11 16.79
N MET A 56 -2.65 12.80 16.83
CA MET A 56 -3.43 11.82 17.58
C MET A 56 -3.03 11.85 19.06
N LEU A 57 -4.01 11.63 19.96
CA LEU A 57 -3.77 11.62 21.41
C LEU A 57 -3.88 10.21 22.00
N GLU A 58 -4.96 9.50 21.68
CA GLU A 58 -5.22 8.13 22.15
C GLU A 58 -5.80 7.29 21.01
N PRO A 59 -5.01 7.00 19.96
CA PRO A 59 -5.54 6.32 18.78
C PRO A 59 -5.85 4.84 19.05
N GLU A 60 -6.90 4.37 18.40
CA GLU A 60 -7.19 2.95 18.22
C GLU A 60 -6.35 2.38 17.08
N MET A 61 -5.72 1.22 17.32
CA MET A 61 -4.88 0.53 16.35
C MET A 61 -5.53 -0.74 15.81
N TYR A 62 -5.40 -0.93 14.50
CA TYR A 62 -5.80 -2.11 13.75
C TYR A 62 -4.62 -2.58 12.90
N ILE A 63 -4.16 -3.81 13.08
CA ILE A 63 -3.09 -4.40 12.26
C ILE A 63 -3.47 -5.79 11.79
N VAL A 64 -3.30 -6.04 10.49
CA VAL A 64 -3.48 -7.36 9.85
C VAL A 64 -2.36 -7.64 8.86
N GLY A 65 -2.18 -8.90 8.47
CA GLY A 65 -1.14 -9.31 7.52
C GLY A 65 0.02 -10.01 8.24
N GLY A 66 1.15 -10.15 7.56
CA GLY A 66 2.37 -10.74 8.12
C GLY A 66 2.15 -12.11 8.75
N PHE A 67 1.67 -13.09 7.98
CA PHE A 67 1.57 -14.48 8.47
C PHE A 67 2.96 -15.08 8.74
N THR A 68 3.00 -16.25 9.38
CA THR A 68 4.24 -16.97 9.70
C THR A 68 4.65 -17.87 8.55
N GLU A 69 5.79 -17.54 7.96
CA GLU A 69 6.41 -18.21 6.84
C GLU A 69 7.91 -18.48 7.10
N THR A 70 8.54 -19.31 6.27
CA THR A 70 9.93 -19.76 6.48
C THR A 70 10.98 -18.66 6.40
N THR A 71 10.69 -17.54 5.71
CA THR A 71 11.61 -16.41 5.57
C THR A 71 11.47 -15.41 6.72
N GLU A 72 10.47 -15.59 7.60
CA GLU A 72 10.12 -14.70 8.71
C GLU A 72 9.95 -13.22 8.31
N CYS A 73 9.65 -12.94 7.03
CA CYS A 73 9.49 -11.59 6.54
C CYS A 73 8.29 -10.91 7.21
N GLY A 74 7.15 -11.60 7.28
CA GLY A 74 5.94 -11.12 7.93
C GLY A 74 6.12 -10.90 9.42
N HIS A 75 6.83 -11.82 10.09
CA HIS A 75 7.16 -11.64 11.50
C HIS A 75 8.00 -10.38 11.74
N ARG A 76 9.10 -10.20 10.99
CA ARG A 76 9.97 -9.03 11.14
C ARG A 76 9.25 -7.72 10.81
N THR A 77 8.40 -7.71 9.78
CA THR A 77 7.60 -6.52 9.42
C THR A 77 6.65 -6.15 10.56
N ALA A 78 5.92 -7.13 11.11
CA ALA A 78 5.00 -6.89 12.22
C ALA A 78 5.73 -6.44 13.50
N GLU A 79 6.83 -7.11 13.85
CA GLU A 79 7.67 -6.75 15.00
C GLU A 79 8.21 -5.32 14.87
N THR A 80 8.78 -4.98 13.70
CA THR A 80 9.31 -3.64 13.44
C THR A 80 8.24 -2.56 13.64
N LEU A 81 7.03 -2.77 13.11
CA LEU A 81 5.92 -1.83 13.28
C LEU A 81 5.47 -1.71 14.74
N LEU A 82 5.32 -2.83 15.44
CA LEU A 82 4.84 -2.85 16.82
C LEU A 82 5.86 -2.20 17.76
N SER A 83 7.15 -2.50 17.61
CA SER A 83 8.21 -1.88 18.39
C SER A 83 8.28 -0.37 18.16
N SER A 84 8.16 0.09 16.91
CA SER A 84 8.13 1.54 16.63
C SER A 84 6.91 2.26 17.21
N LEU A 85 5.77 1.56 17.36
CA LEU A 85 4.59 2.11 18.01
C LEU A 85 4.73 2.12 19.53
N GLU A 86 5.39 1.12 20.11
CA GLU A 86 5.74 1.08 21.54
C GLU A 86 6.71 2.22 21.89
N ASP A 87 7.67 2.52 21.01
CA ASP A 87 8.65 3.60 21.18
C ASP A 87 8.06 5.01 20.97
N ALA A 88 6.84 5.15 20.43
CA ALA A 88 6.26 6.43 20.03
C ALA A 88 5.78 7.33 21.19
N ASP A 89 5.89 6.87 22.45
CA ASP A 89 5.41 7.55 23.67
C ASP A 89 3.95 8.07 23.54
N LEU A 90 3.10 7.27 22.87
CA LEU A 90 1.69 7.57 22.64
C LEU A 90 0.83 6.42 23.20
N PRO A 91 -0.18 6.69 24.04
CA PRO A 91 -1.10 5.64 24.50
C PRO A 91 -1.95 5.13 23.34
N ILE A 92 -1.57 3.96 22.80
CA ILE A 92 -2.25 3.32 21.67
C ILE A 92 -3.16 2.20 22.18
N HIS A 93 -4.43 2.23 21.80
CA HIS A 93 -5.40 1.20 22.15
C HIS A 93 -5.52 0.15 21.05
N VAL A 94 -4.99 -1.05 21.27
CA VAL A 94 -5.08 -2.15 20.31
C VAL A 94 -6.52 -2.66 20.22
N ARG A 95 -7.14 -2.52 19.05
CA ARG A 95 -8.49 -3.03 18.76
C ARG A 95 -8.45 -4.34 17.98
N LEU A 96 -7.50 -4.45 17.06
CA LEU A 96 -7.28 -5.64 16.25
C LEU A 96 -5.79 -5.82 16.03
N ALA A 97 -5.28 -7.01 16.35
CA ALA A 97 -3.93 -7.44 15.98
C ALA A 97 -3.98 -8.88 15.48
N CYS A 98 -4.07 -9.04 14.16
CA CYS A 98 -4.07 -10.34 13.48
C CYS A 98 -2.81 -10.45 12.63
N THR A 99 -1.68 -10.75 13.28
CA THR A 99 -0.36 -10.93 12.65
C THR A 99 0.33 -12.20 13.13
N GLY A 100 1.43 -12.60 12.49
CA GLY A 100 2.23 -13.76 12.84
C GLY A 100 1.39 -15.04 12.97
N GLN A 101 1.54 -15.75 14.09
CA GLN A 101 0.79 -16.98 14.35
C GLN A 101 -0.73 -16.74 14.40
N LEU A 102 -1.17 -15.58 14.88
CA LEU A 102 -2.59 -15.25 14.91
C LEU A 102 -3.16 -15.15 13.49
N ASN A 103 -2.36 -14.67 12.53
CA ASN A 103 -2.72 -14.64 11.12
C ASN A 103 -2.38 -15.91 10.33
N THR A 104 -1.94 -16.99 10.98
CA THR A 104 -1.52 -18.23 10.29
C THR A 104 -2.50 -19.37 10.55
N THR A 105 -3.01 -20.00 9.50
CA THR A 105 -3.86 -21.20 9.58
C THR A 105 -3.04 -22.43 9.95
N LEU A 106 -3.72 -23.52 10.32
CA LEU A 106 -3.06 -24.81 10.55
C LEU A 106 -2.34 -25.35 9.31
N THR A 107 -2.72 -24.91 8.11
CA THR A 107 -2.07 -25.28 6.84
C THR A 107 -0.93 -24.35 6.45
N GLY A 108 -0.58 -23.38 7.30
CA GLY A 108 0.46 -22.39 7.03
C GLY A 108 0.05 -21.28 6.06
N ALA A 109 -1.24 -21.10 5.79
CA ALA A 109 -1.75 -20.03 4.93
C ALA A 109 -2.14 -18.79 5.76
N PRO A 110 -2.15 -17.58 5.16
CA PRO A 110 -2.64 -16.39 5.84
C PRO A 110 -4.16 -16.47 6.09
N LYS A 111 -4.62 -16.06 7.28
CA LYS A 111 -6.06 -15.99 7.63
C LYS A 111 -6.72 -14.71 7.13
N CYS A 112 -5.99 -13.61 7.10
CA CYS A 112 -6.46 -12.27 6.77
C CYS A 112 -5.38 -11.53 5.99
N CYS A 113 -5.70 -11.17 4.75
CA CYS A 113 -4.81 -10.42 3.85
C CYS A 113 -5.37 -9.03 3.50
N SER A 114 -6.40 -8.56 4.19
CA SER A 114 -7.05 -7.30 3.84
C SER A 114 -7.70 -6.61 5.03
N LEU A 115 -7.72 -5.29 4.99
CA LEU A 115 -8.35 -4.45 6.00
C LEU A 115 -9.09 -3.30 5.33
N ALA A 116 -10.38 -3.22 5.59
CA ALA A 116 -11.22 -2.06 5.34
C ALA A 116 -11.59 -1.41 6.67
N LEU A 117 -11.42 -0.10 6.75
CA LEU A 117 -11.74 0.70 7.92
C LEU A 117 -12.75 1.78 7.51
N ARG A 118 -13.98 1.65 8.01
CA ARG A 118 -15.11 2.51 7.66
C ARG A 118 -15.57 3.30 8.88
N ARG A 119 -15.79 4.60 8.70
CA ARG A 119 -16.42 5.44 9.72
C ARG A 119 -17.93 5.19 9.74
N THR A 120 -18.46 4.90 10.92
CA THR A 120 -19.89 4.73 11.21
C THR A 120 -20.36 5.74 12.25
N THR A 121 -21.66 5.80 12.53
CA THR A 121 -22.21 6.63 13.62
C THR A 121 -21.80 6.16 15.01
N LEU A 122 -21.39 4.90 15.15
CA LEU A 122 -20.98 4.28 16.43
C LEU A 122 -19.46 4.26 16.63
N GLY A 123 -18.68 4.82 15.69
CA GLY A 123 -17.22 4.75 15.70
C GLY A 123 -16.66 4.10 14.43
N MET A 124 -15.50 3.46 14.54
CA MET A 124 -14.87 2.78 13.41
C MET A 124 -15.33 1.32 13.32
N SER A 125 -15.61 0.87 12.09
CA SER A 125 -15.84 -0.54 11.78
C SER A 125 -14.68 -1.05 10.95
N ALA A 126 -14.00 -2.09 11.45
CA ALA A 126 -12.98 -2.83 10.73
C ALA A 126 -13.56 -4.12 10.16
N GLY A 127 -13.12 -4.49 8.96
CA GLY A 127 -13.52 -5.74 8.31
C GLY A 127 -12.65 -6.05 7.09
N PRO A 128 -12.92 -7.16 6.39
CA PRO A 128 -12.22 -7.46 5.15
C PRO A 128 -12.60 -6.48 4.05
N VAL A 129 -11.69 -6.31 3.09
CA VAL A 129 -11.97 -5.63 1.81
C VAL A 129 -12.91 -6.52 0.99
N GLY A 130 -14.03 -5.95 0.52
CA GLY A 130 -14.99 -6.66 -0.32
C GLY A 130 -14.45 -6.97 -1.72
N ASP A 131 -15.06 -7.95 -2.38
CA ASP A 131 -14.67 -8.37 -3.72
C ASP A 131 -14.86 -7.25 -4.76
N GLY A 132 -13.97 -7.20 -5.75
CA GLY A 132 -14.09 -6.29 -6.89
C GLY A 132 -13.90 -4.80 -6.55
N ILE A 133 -13.24 -4.48 -5.44
CA ILE A 133 -12.90 -3.09 -5.11
C ILE A 133 -11.94 -2.51 -6.15
N ASP A 134 -12.30 -1.35 -6.68
CA ASP A 134 -11.46 -0.55 -7.56
C ASP A 134 -10.23 -0.04 -6.78
N LYS A 135 -9.03 -0.50 -7.19
CA LYS A 135 -7.72 -0.06 -6.64
C LYS A 135 -7.42 1.42 -6.94
N GLY A 136 -8.24 2.06 -7.76
CA GLY A 136 -8.19 3.47 -8.09
C GLY A 136 -7.24 3.78 -9.25
N PRO A 137 -6.99 5.06 -9.52
CA PRO A 137 -6.30 5.51 -10.71
C PRO A 137 -4.82 5.12 -10.65
N GLN A 138 -4.25 4.92 -11.84
CA GLN A 138 -2.83 4.67 -12.05
C GLN A 138 -2.27 3.53 -11.18
N ALA A 139 -3.06 2.46 -10.96
CA ALA A 139 -2.65 1.34 -10.11
C ALA A 139 -1.29 0.75 -10.52
N VAL A 140 -1.07 0.52 -11.82
CA VAL A 140 0.20 0.03 -12.37
C VAL A 140 1.36 0.97 -12.05
N GLN A 141 1.23 2.28 -12.31
CA GLN A 141 2.29 3.26 -11.98
C GLN A 141 2.57 3.35 -10.48
N ARG A 142 1.52 3.29 -9.64
CA ARG A 142 1.67 3.29 -8.18
C ARG A 142 2.43 2.06 -7.70
N LEU A 143 2.11 0.88 -8.25
CA LEU A 143 2.80 -0.37 -7.94
C LEU A 143 4.23 -0.41 -8.50
N ALA A 144 4.45 0.17 -9.68
CA ALA A 144 5.76 0.29 -10.33
C ALA A 144 6.82 0.96 -9.45
N ARG A 145 6.40 1.85 -8.54
CA ARG A 145 7.28 2.51 -7.57
C ARG A 145 8.10 1.52 -6.72
N LEU A 146 7.50 0.39 -6.34
CA LEU A 146 8.14 -0.64 -5.52
C LEU A 146 9.32 -1.32 -6.25
N TRP A 147 9.35 -1.22 -7.59
CA TRP A 147 10.32 -1.87 -8.46
C TRP A 147 11.41 -0.91 -8.99
N THR A 148 11.34 0.37 -8.61
CA THR A 148 12.33 1.39 -9.00
C THR A 148 13.38 1.61 -7.92
N ARG A 149 14.51 2.22 -8.31
CA ARG A 149 15.59 2.57 -7.39
C ARG A 149 15.91 4.07 -7.47
N PRO A 150 16.10 4.76 -6.32
CA PRO A 150 15.87 4.25 -4.96
C PRO A 150 14.39 3.89 -4.74
N VAL A 151 14.13 2.87 -3.91
CA VAL A 151 12.74 2.55 -3.51
C VAL A 151 12.26 3.74 -2.69
N PRO A 152 11.14 4.39 -3.05
CA PRO A 152 10.65 5.53 -2.31
C PRO A 152 10.15 5.10 -0.91
N ASP A 153 10.37 5.96 0.08
CA ASP A 153 9.75 5.82 1.41
C ASP A 153 8.21 5.83 1.28
N CYS A 154 7.53 5.33 2.31
CA CYS A 154 6.08 5.41 2.39
C CYS A 154 5.62 6.87 2.24
N GLN A 155 4.66 7.09 1.35
CA GLN A 155 4.21 8.44 1.01
C GLN A 155 2.70 8.57 1.24
N ASN A 156 2.30 9.67 1.88
CA ASN A 156 0.91 10.07 1.88
C ASN A 156 0.48 10.46 0.46
N ILE A 157 -0.56 9.79 -0.05
CA ILE A 157 -1.11 10.01 -1.38
C ILE A 157 -2.45 10.77 -1.37
N TYR A 158 -3.00 11.09 -0.20
CA TYR A 158 -4.30 11.74 -0.09
C TYR A 158 -4.22 13.03 0.74
N ASP A 159 -4.64 14.15 0.14
CA ASP A 159 -4.80 15.42 0.82
C ASP A 159 -6.23 15.51 1.36
N THR A 160 -6.38 15.41 2.67
CA THR A 160 -7.69 15.49 3.34
C THR A 160 -8.33 16.88 3.29
N THR A 161 -7.51 17.93 3.17
CA THR A 161 -7.99 19.32 3.08
C THR A 161 -8.58 19.60 1.70
N ARG A 162 -7.88 19.17 0.65
CA ARG A 162 -8.32 19.34 -0.74
C ARG A 162 -9.28 18.25 -1.21
N GLN A 163 -9.34 17.13 -0.46
CA GLN A 163 -10.07 15.91 -0.82
C GLN A 163 -9.61 15.36 -2.18
N THR A 164 -8.29 15.33 -2.38
CA THR A 164 -7.67 14.91 -3.63
C THR A 164 -6.66 13.80 -3.39
N LEU A 165 -6.66 12.81 -4.28
CA LEU A 165 -5.61 11.82 -4.38
C LEU A 165 -4.53 12.37 -5.32
N SER A 166 -3.29 12.45 -4.84
CA SER A 166 -2.15 12.89 -5.63
C SER A 166 -1.28 11.68 -5.95
N VAL A 167 -1.19 11.32 -7.23
CA VAL A 167 -0.30 10.28 -7.71
C VAL A 167 0.97 10.95 -8.25
N PRO A 168 2.13 10.76 -7.59
CA PRO A 168 3.37 11.34 -8.07
C PRO A 168 3.77 10.76 -9.42
N ASN A 169 4.26 11.60 -10.32
CA ASN A 169 4.94 11.12 -11.50
C ASN A 169 6.23 10.40 -11.09
N LEU A 170 6.43 9.23 -11.69
CA LEU A 170 7.57 8.39 -11.35
C LEU A 170 8.80 8.89 -12.11
N SER A 171 9.65 9.66 -11.42
CA SER A 171 11.00 9.94 -11.91
C SER A 171 11.85 8.71 -11.69
N MET A 172 12.04 7.91 -12.74
CA MET A 172 12.76 6.65 -12.68
C MET A 172 13.84 6.57 -13.74
N HIS A 173 14.86 5.78 -13.48
CA HIS A 173 15.81 5.35 -14.50
C HIS A 173 16.06 3.85 -14.31
N LEU A 174 15.79 3.05 -15.33
CA LEU A 174 16.19 1.64 -15.30
C LEU A 174 17.62 1.52 -15.80
N SER A 175 18.48 0.88 -15.00
CA SER A 175 19.76 0.43 -15.53
C SER A 175 19.54 -0.61 -16.64
N ARG A 176 20.51 -0.73 -17.55
CA ARG A 176 20.47 -1.78 -18.60
C ARG A 176 20.28 -3.17 -18.00
N GLN A 177 20.94 -3.44 -16.87
CA GLN A 177 20.82 -4.73 -16.18
C GLN A 177 19.41 -4.95 -15.64
N GLN A 178 18.81 -3.97 -14.98
CA GLN A 178 17.41 -4.09 -14.50
C GLN A 178 16.43 -4.30 -15.65
N ALA A 179 16.57 -3.55 -16.75
CA ALA A 179 15.72 -3.73 -17.92
C ALA A 179 15.89 -5.13 -18.55
N GLN A 180 17.11 -5.68 -18.57
CA GLN A 180 17.35 -7.05 -19.01
C GLN A 180 16.73 -8.07 -18.05
N THR A 181 16.85 -7.87 -16.74
CA THR A 181 16.22 -8.73 -15.73
C THR A 181 14.71 -8.76 -15.90
N PHE A 182 14.05 -7.60 -16.04
CA PHE A 182 12.60 -7.56 -16.24
C PHE A 182 12.17 -8.27 -17.53
N ARG A 183 12.88 -8.05 -18.65
CA ARG A 183 12.62 -8.80 -19.89
C ARG A 183 12.78 -10.30 -19.70
N ALA A 184 13.84 -10.74 -19.02
CA ALA A 184 14.06 -12.18 -18.76
C ALA A 184 12.97 -12.78 -17.86
N LEU A 185 12.52 -12.06 -16.82
CA LEU A 185 11.43 -12.50 -15.95
C LEU A 185 10.11 -12.61 -16.73
N LEU A 186 9.82 -11.67 -17.63
CA LEU A 186 8.60 -11.70 -18.45
C LEU A 186 8.49 -12.96 -19.32
N GLU A 187 9.60 -13.58 -19.70
CA GLU A 187 9.60 -14.84 -20.48
C GLU A 187 9.39 -16.11 -19.63
N LEU A 188 9.45 -16.00 -18.30
CA LEU A 188 9.31 -17.17 -17.42
C LEU A 188 7.85 -17.64 -17.34
N PRO A 189 7.62 -18.96 -17.15
CA PRO A 189 6.32 -19.47 -16.70
C PRO A 189 5.91 -18.91 -15.34
N ASP A 190 4.61 -18.89 -15.04
CA ASP A 190 4.05 -18.20 -13.85
C ASP A 190 4.59 -18.71 -12.52
N ASP A 191 4.82 -20.02 -12.37
CA ASP A 191 5.38 -20.62 -11.16
C ASP A 191 6.84 -20.17 -10.91
N GLN A 192 7.65 -20.13 -11.97
CA GLN A 192 9.02 -19.63 -11.91
C GLN A 192 9.04 -18.12 -11.68
N PHE A 193 8.19 -17.37 -12.38
CA PHE A 193 8.04 -15.93 -12.20
C PHE A 193 7.77 -15.59 -10.74
N LEU A 194 6.73 -16.20 -10.14
CA LEU A 194 6.37 -16.02 -8.73
C LEU A 194 7.54 -16.27 -7.80
N SER A 195 8.34 -17.31 -8.04
CA SER A 195 9.49 -17.65 -7.19
C SER A 195 10.57 -16.56 -7.13
N PHE A 196 10.63 -15.68 -8.14
CA PHE A 196 11.59 -14.56 -8.17
C PHE A 196 11.01 -13.24 -7.66
N VAL A 197 9.69 -13.03 -7.74
CA VAL A 197 9.07 -11.73 -7.50
C VAL A 197 8.23 -11.66 -6.22
N SER A 198 7.89 -12.79 -5.62
CA SER A 198 7.04 -12.86 -4.42
C SER A 198 7.81 -13.38 -3.20
N THR A 199 7.48 -12.84 -2.03
CA THR A 199 7.94 -13.33 -0.72
C THR A 199 7.15 -14.54 -0.22
N SER A 200 5.97 -14.79 -0.77
CA SER A 200 5.08 -15.91 -0.45
C SER A 200 4.43 -16.54 -1.69
N PRO A 201 5.20 -17.16 -2.61
CA PRO A 201 4.71 -17.58 -3.93
C PRO A 201 3.44 -18.46 -3.94
N LYS A 202 3.19 -19.20 -2.85
CA LYS A 202 2.04 -20.12 -2.71
C LYS A 202 0.78 -19.46 -2.18
N HIS A 203 0.86 -18.20 -1.75
CA HIS A 203 -0.21 -17.50 -1.05
C HIS A 203 -0.57 -16.16 -1.69
N GLU A 204 0.03 -15.85 -2.85
CA GLU A 204 -0.34 -14.67 -3.63
C GLU A 204 -1.75 -14.81 -4.23
N ALA A 205 -2.39 -13.67 -4.47
CA ALA A 205 -3.67 -13.61 -5.15
C ALA A 205 -3.55 -14.04 -6.61
N ASP A 206 -4.64 -14.56 -7.19
CA ASP A 206 -4.68 -15.05 -8.58
C ASP A 206 -4.21 -14.00 -9.61
N ALA A 207 -4.45 -12.71 -9.33
CA ALA A 207 -4.08 -11.61 -10.20
C ALA A 207 -2.60 -11.17 -10.07
N PHE A 208 -1.88 -11.60 -9.03
CA PHE A 208 -0.56 -11.08 -8.66
C PHE A 208 0.45 -11.13 -9.83
N VAL A 209 0.51 -12.28 -10.52
CA VAL A 209 1.43 -12.46 -11.65
C VAL A 209 1.13 -11.46 -12.75
N GLN A 210 -0.13 -11.31 -13.11
CA GLN A 210 -0.53 -10.50 -14.25
C GLN A 210 -0.38 -9.01 -13.95
N GLU A 211 -0.68 -8.60 -12.71
CA GLU A 211 -0.42 -7.24 -12.23
C GLU A 211 1.08 -6.91 -12.21
N THR A 212 1.92 -7.83 -11.74
CA THR A 212 3.38 -7.62 -11.68
C THR A 212 4.00 -7.61 -13.09
N ARG A 213 3.53 -8.44 -14.01
CA ARG A 213 3.96 -8.41 -15.42
C ARG A 213 3.60 -7.08 -16.08
N ALA A 214 2.37 -6.61 -15.90
CA ALA A 214 1.93 -5.31 -16.41
C ALA A 214 2.80 -4.16 -15.87
N VAL A 215 3.25 -4.25 -14.61
CA VAL A 215 4.21 -3.31 -14.04
C VAL A 215 5.57 -3.36 -14.75
N PHE A 216 6.13 -4.54 -14.99
CA PHE A 216 7.41 -4.67 -15.70
C PHE A 216 7.35 -4.17 -17.14
N GLU A 217 6.28 -4.49 -17.85
CA GLU A 217 6.00 -3.98 -19.19
C GLU A 217 5.94 -2.45 -19.19
N TRP A 218 5.13 -1.87 -18.30
CA TRP A 218 4.98 -0.42 -18.17
C TRP A 218 6.32 0.28 -17.88
N LEU A 219 7.12 -0.29 -16.96
CA LEU A 219 8.45 0.22 -16.61
C LEU A 219 9.42 0.21 -17.80
N LEU A 220 9.40 -0.86 -18.61
CA LEU A 220 10.23 -1.00 -19.80
C LEU A 220 9.82 0.01 -20.88
N GLU A 221 8.52 0.14 -21.16
CA GLU A 221 8.00 1.13 -22.11
C GLU A 221 8.40 2.56 -21.73
N ARG A 222 8.22 2.95 -20.45
CA ARG A 222 8.59 4.30 -20.01
C ARG A 222 10.09 4.57 -20.13
N CYS A 223 10.92 3.55 -19.86
CA CYS A 223 12.36 3.69 -20.01
C CYS A 223 12.77 3.90 -21.48
N GLU A 224 12.10 3.25 -22.43
CA GLU A 224 12.35 3.41 -23.86
C GLU A 224 11.89 4.77 -24.37
N GLU A 225 10.70 5.24 -23.96
CA GLU A 225 10.19 6.58 -24.26
C GLU A 225 11.14 7.68 -23.78
N MET A 226 11.63 7.58 -22.54
CA MET A 226 12.60 8.54 -22.01
C MET A 226 13.95 8.50 -22.72
N GLY A 227 14.39 7.31 -23.16
CA GLY A 227 15.62 7.11 -23.94
C GLY A 227 15.55 7.70 -25.35
N ALA A 228 14.36 7.72 -25.95
CA ALA A 228 14.09 8.31 -27.26
C ALA A 228 13.75 9.82 -27.20
N GLY A 229 13.25 10.30 -26.05
CA GLY A 229 12.63 11.62 -25.91
C GLY A 229 13.53 12.73 -25.34
N GLN A 230 14.19 12.54 -24.18
CA GLN A 230 14.97 13.64 -23.59
C GLN A 230 15.79 13.20 -22.37
N ARG A 231 17.11 13.36 -22.44
CA ARG A 231 17.92 13.75 -21.27
C ARG A 231 17.79 15.26 -21.13
N ALA A 232 16.87 15.73 -20.28
CA ALA A 232 16.97 16.92 -19.42
C ALA A 232 15.63 17.63 -19.18
N ALA A 233 15.56 18.23 -17.97
CA ALA A 233 14.79 19.42 -17.57
C ALA A 233 13.34 19.23 -17.11
N ASN A 234 13.16 18.79 -15.87
CA ASN A 234 12.73 19.63 -14.74
C ASN A 234 12.40 18.72 -13.55
N MET A 235 13.19 18.80 -12.47
CA MET A 235 12.88 18.20 -11.16
C MET A 235 11.75 18.98 -10.46
N GLY A 236 10.65 19.22 -11.15
CA GLY A 236 9.39 19.54 -10.51
C GLY A 236 8.75 18.22 -10.09
N TYR A 237 8.42 18.08 -8.81
CA TYR A 237 7.54 17.01 -8.34
C TYR A 237 6.15 17.24 -8.95
N THR A 238 5.98 16.81 -10.19
CA THR A 238 4.66 16.83 -10.83
C THR A 238 3.86 15.65 -10.29
N CYS A 239 2.62 15.91 -9.92
CA CYS A 239 1.68 14.88 -9.52
C CYS A 239 0.44 15.00 -10.40
N THR A 240 -0.18 13.86 -10.67
CA THR A 240 -1.51 13.82 -11.26
C THR A 240 -2.51 13.78 -10.11
N GLU A 241 -3.44 14.72 -10.11
CA GLU A 241 -4.43 14.84 -9.04
C GLU A 241 -5.78 14.28 -9.47
N TYR A 242 -6.44 13.59 -8.56
CA TYR A 242 -7.74 12.97 -8.77
C TYR A 242 -8.70 13.37 -7.66
N LYS A 243 -9.98 13.52 -8.01
CA LYS A 243 -11.06 13.74 -7.05
C LYS A 243 -12.09 12.61 -7.15
N TRP A 244 -12.64 12.22 -6.02
CA TRP A 244 -13.70 11.23 -5.96
C TRP A 244 -15.09 11.90 -6.06
N SER A 245 -15.88 11.52 -7.06
CA SER A 245 -17.27 11.97 -7.24
C SER A 245 -18.26 10.80 -7.35
N GLY A 246 -17.83 9.59 -6.92
CA GLY A 246 -18.47 8.30 -7.21
C GLY A 246 -17.63 7.43 -8.14
N ARG A 247 -16.64 8.04 -8.79
CA ARG A 247 -15.49 7.45 -9.46
C ARG A 247 -14.31 8.42 -9.31
N TRP A 248 -13.09 7.95 -9.58
CA TRP A 248 -11.93 8.83 -9.63
C TRP A 248 -11.92 9.64 -10.93
N GLU A 249 -11.92 10.95 -10.81
CA GLU A 249 -11.90 11.89 -11.94
C GLU A 249 -10.59 12.67 -11.91
N LEU A 250 -9.90 12.70 -13.05
CA LEU A 250 -8.68 13.48 -13.24
C LEU A 250 -9.01 14.97 -13.09
N LEU A 251 -8.26 15.66 -12.25
CA LEU A 251 -8.28 17.11 -12.20
C LEU A 251 -7.33 17.62 -13.29
N GLU A 252 -7.86 18.39 -14.24
CA GLU A 252 -7.04 19.05 -15.25
C GLU A 252 -6.06 20.00 -14.54
N SER A 253 -4.76 19.80 -14.82
CA SER A 253 -3.66 20.60 -14.29
C SER A 253 -3.50 21.93 -15.01
#